data_AF-A0A496TG02-F1
#
_entry.id   AF-A0A496TG02-F1
#
_cell.length_a   1.000
_cell.length_b   1.000
_cell.length_c   1.000
_cell.angle_alpha   90.00
_cell.angle_beta   90.00
_cell.angle_gamma   90.00
#
_symmetry.space_group_name_H-M   'P 1'
#
loop_
_entity.id
_entity.type
_entity.pdbx_description
1 polymer ?
#
loop_
_entity_poly.entity_id
_entity_poly.type
_entity_poly.pdbx_seq_one_letter_code
_entity_poly.pdbx_strand_id
1 'polypeptide(L)'
;MIDVNVCFGHWPFQKFPYSTLRALNEGLKKEGISQSLVSSLDAVLYPDPDWGNESLLPGLSFYPNLMPVGVVNPLLSNWRETLERCIGWEAKAIKIFPNYHSYPLSSSVVTALINELAGRKMPLLVQMRLED
;
A
#
# COMPACT_ATOMS: atom_id res chain seq x y z
N MET A 1 0.81 -13.75 14.74
CA MET A 1 0.47 -13.94 13.31
C MET A 1 0.63 -12.59 12.61
N ILE A 2 1.18 -12.57 11.39
CA ILE A 2 1.35 -11.32 10.61
C ILE A 2 0.45 -11.40 9.38
N ASP A 3 -0.38 -10.38 9.16
CA ASP A 3 -1.15 -10.23 7.93
C ASP A 3 -0.40 -9.28 6.98
N VAL A 4 -0.06 -9.75 5.79
CA VAL A 4 0.76 -9.00 4.84
C VAL A 4 -0.05 -8.22 3.80
N ASN A 5 -1.39 -8.30 3.84
CA ASN A 5 -2.24 -7.75 2.79
C ASN A 5 -3.50 -7.02 3.29
N VAL A 6 -3.35 -6.19 4.32
CA VAL A 6 -4.45 -5.33 4.77
C VAL A 6 -4.55 -4.11 3.86
N CYS A 7 -5.73 -3.87 3.29
CA CYS A 7 -6.07 -2.64 2.58
C CYS A 7 -7.08 -1.85 3.42
N PHE A 8 -6.82 -0.56 3.63
CA PHE A 8 -7.71 0.33 4.38
C PHE A 8 -8.10 1.54 3.52
N GLY A 9 -9.37 1.93 3.58
CA GLY A 9 -9.93 3.01 2.77
C GLY A 9 -11.26 2.60 2.15
N HIS A 10 -11.64 3.26 1.06
CA HIS A 10 -12.92 3.04 0.40
C HIS A 10 -12.78 2.19 -0.85
N TRP A 11 -13.80 1.38 -1.10
CA TRP A 11 -14.01 0.70 -2.37
C TRP A 11 -15.43 0.98 -2.84
N PRO A 12 -15.63 1.40 -4.10
CA PRO A 12 -16.94 1.83 -4.58
C PRO A 12 -17.96 0.69 -4.61
N PHE A 13 -17.51 -0.56 -4.63
CA PHE A 13 -18.37 -1.74 -4.82
C PHE A 13 -18.59 -2.55 -3.54
N GLN A 14 -17.87 -2.25 -2.44
CA GLN A 14 -17.94 -3.02 -1.20
C GLN A 14 -17.85 -2.12 0.04
N LYS A 15 -18.66 -2.44 1.06
CA LYS A 15 -18.56 -1.82 2.39
C LYS A 15 -17.61 -2.62 3.27
N PHE A 16 -16.74 -1.94 4.01
CA PHE A 16 -15.87 -2.55 5.00
C PHE A 16 -16.37 -2.31 6.43
N PRO A 17 -16.12 -3.26 7.35
CA PRO A 17 -16.58 -3.17 8.74
C PRO A 17 -15.84 -2.12 9.56
N TYR A 18 -14.65 -1.71 9.13
CA TYR A 18 -13.79 -0.77 9.86
C TYR A 18 -13.64 0.53 9.09
N SER A 19 -14.15 1.62 9.66
CA SER A 19 -14.05 2.98 9.08
C SER A 19 -12.98 3.85 9.75
N THR A 20 -12.29 3.34 10.77
CA THR A 20 -11.22 4.06 11.48
C THR A 20 -10.03 3.15 11.74
N LEU A 21 -8.82 3.72 11.85
CA LEU A 21 -7.60 2.98 12.17
C LEU A 21 -7.67 2.32 13.55
N ARG A 22 -8.34 2.95 14.52
CA ARG A 22 -8.60 2.34 15.84
C ARG A 22 -9.42 1.07 15.70
N ALA A 23 -10.54 1.13 14.97
CA ALA A 23 -11.41 -0.01 14.77
C ALA A 23 -10.69 -1.14 14.00
N LEU A 24 -9.91 -0.79 12.98
CA LEU A 24 -9.07 -1.75 12.25
C LEU A 24 -8.09 -2.45 13.20
N ASN A 25 -7.33 -1.67 13.98
CA ASN A 25 -6.35 -2.18 14.94
C ASN A 25 -6.98 -3.12 15.98
N GLU A 26 -8.11 -2.73 16.57
CA GLU A 26 -8.84 -3.56 17.54
C GLU A 26 -9.39 -4.84 16.89
N GLY A 27 -9.92 -4.75 15.68
CA GLY A 27 -10.39 -5.88 14.90
C GLY A 27 -9.30 -6.90 14.64
N LEU A 28 -8.16 -6.47 14.10
CA LEU A 28 -7.00 -7.33 13.84
C LEU A 28 -6.50 -8.04 15.12
N LYS A 29 -6.46 -7.33 16.25
CA LYS A 29 -6.07 -7.92 17.53
C LYS A 29 -7.03 -9.01 18.01
N LYS A 30 -8.34 -8.82 17.83
CA LYS A 30 -9.35 -9.84 18.19
C LYS A 30 -9.19 -11.12 17.39
N GLU A 31 -8.74 -11.01 16.13
CA GLU A 31 -8.41 -12.15 15.26
C GLU A 31 -7.01 -12.75 15.53
N GLY A 32 -6.29 -12.29 16.56
CA GLY A 32 -4.96 -12.80 16.90
C GLY A 32 -3.83 -12.33 15.97
N ILE A 33 -4.08 -11.30 15.15
CA ILE A 33 -3.09 -10.69 14.27
C ILE A 33 -2.27 -9.69 15.08
N SER A 34 -0.98 -9.98 15.23
CA SER A 34 -0.05 -9.21 16.06
C SER A 34 0.60 -8.05 15.31
N GLN A 35 0.72 -8.15 13.98
CA GLN A 35 1.23 -7.11 13.09
C GLN A 35 0.53 -7.21 11.73
N SER A 36 0.35 -6.08 11.04
CA SER A 36 -0.20 -6.05 9.71
C SER A 36 0.52 -5.06 8.80
N LEU A 37 0.67 -5.41 7.53
CA LEU A 37 1.10 -4.48 6.48
C LEU A 37 -0.15 -3.83 5.89
N VAL A 38 -0.24 -2.51 6.00
CA VAL A 38 -1.44 -1.74 5.66
C VAL A 38 -1.14 -0.78 4.51
N SER A 39 -1.84 -0.97 3.40
CA SER A 39 -1.82 -0.07 2.23
C SER A 39 -3.14 0.68 2.07
N SER A 40 -3.10 1.82 1.38
CA SER A 40 -4.30 2.59 1.04
C SER A 40 -5.08 1.91 -0.08
N LEU A 41 -6.38 1.69 0.15
CA LEU A 41 -7.30 1.23 -0.89
C LEU A 41 -7.70 2.37 -1.83
N ASP A 42 -7.80 3.59 -1.32
CA ASP A 42 -8.11 4.79 -2.12
C ASP A 42 -6.99 5.07 -3.14
N ALA A 43 -5.73 4.78 -2.78
CA ALA A 43 -4.56 4.93 -3.68
C ALA A 43 -4.63 4.03 -4.93
N VAL A 44 -5.47 2.98 -4.91
CA VAL A 44 -5.74 2.18 -6.11
C VAL A 44 -6.53 3.00 -7.13
N LEU A 45 -7.52 3.77 -6.65
CA LEU A 45 -8.54 4.45 -7.46
C LEU A 45 -8.10 5.85 -7.92
N TYR A 46 -7.29 6.54 -7.12
CA TYR A 46 -6.84 7.87 -7.48
C TYR A 46 -5.91 7.84 -8.70
N PRO A 47 -5.99 8.86 -9.60
CA PRO A 47 -5.04 8.99 -10.70
C PRO A 47 -3.58 9.05 -10.22
N ASP A 48 -3.34 9.70 -9.08
CA ASP A 48 -2.08 9.69 -8.37
C ASP A 48 -2.24 8.95 -7.03
N PRO A 49 -1.55 7.82 -6.80
CA PRO A 49 -1.64 7.07 -5.55
C PRO A 49 -1.13 7.85 -4.33
N ASP A 50 -0.33 8.90 -4.52
CA ASP A 50 0.24 9.69 -3.43
C ASP A 50 -0.86 10.33 -2.57
N TRP A 51 -2.00 10.74 -3.16
CA TRP A 51 -3.14 11.27 -2.39
C TRP A 51 -3.71 10.26 -1.39
N GLY A 52 -3.81 8.99 -1.81
CA GLY A 52 -4.27 7.91 -0.95
C GLY A 52 -3.24 7.52 0.10
N ASN A 53 -1.95 7.58 -0.25
CA ASN A 53 -0.85 7.35 0.70
C ASN A 53 -0.80 8.46 1.77
N GLU A 54 -0.80 9.73 1.36
CA GLU A 54 -0.72 10.90 2.24
C GLU A 54 -1.87 10.93 3.25
N SER A 55 -3.07 10.56 2.80
CA SER A 55 -4.26 10.51 3.66
C SER A 55 -4.21 9.40 4.72
N LEU A 56 -3.41 8.34 4.51
CA LEU A 56 -3.41 7.15 5.36
C LEU A 56 -2.12 6.97 6.16
N LEU A 57 -0.97 6.91 5.47
CA LEU A 57 0.27 6.39 6.03
C LEU A 57 0.75 7.16 7.27
N PRO A 58 0.68 8.50 7.33
CA PRO A 58 1.03 9.24 8.55
C PRO A 58 0.24 8.78 9.79
N GLY A 59 -1.05 8.46 9.61
CA GLY A 59 -1.94 8.03 10.68
C GLY A 59 -1.61 6.64 11.25
N LEU A 60 -0.88 5.81 10.50
CA LEU A 60 -0.47 4.47 10.97
C LEU A 60 0.60 4.54 12.07
N SER A 61 1.37 5.64 12.15
CA SER A 61 2.39 5.85 13.19
C SER A 61 1.85 5.79 14.62
N PHE A 62 0.56 6.08 14.81
CA PHE A 62 -0.12 5.96 16.11
C PHE A 62 -0.40 4.52 16.55
N TYR A 63 -0.19 3.54 15.66
CA TYR A 63 -0.50 2.13 15.88
C TYR A 63 0.73 1.26 15.52
N PRO A 64 1.60 0.93 16.49
CA PRO A 64 2.86 0.23 16.22
C PRO A 64 2.74 -1.13 15.51
N ASN A 65 1.57 -1.76 15.57
CA ASN A 65 1.27 -3.01 14.90
C ASN A 65 0.73 -2.85 13.47
N LEU A 66 0.46 -1.62 13.00
CA LEU A 66 0.05 -1.32 11.63
C LEU A 66 1.25 -0.73 10.87
N MET A 67 1.89 -1.56 10.05
CA MET A 67 3.08 -1.19 9.29
C MET A 67 2.68 -0.54 7.96
N PRO A 68 3.16 0.68 7.65
CA PRO A 68 2.81 1.37 6.42
C PRO A 68 3.34 0.63 5.18
N VAL A 69 2.51 0.54 4.14
CA VAL A 69 2.89 0.09 2.80
C VAL A 69 2.51 1.17 1.80
N GLY A 70 3.51 1.71 1.12
CA GLY A 70 3.33 2.73 0.09
C GLY A 70 2.77 2.13 -1.20
N VAL A 71 1.77 2.76 -1.80
CA VAL A 71 1.31 2.40 -3.14
C VAL A 71 2.02 3.26 -4.17
N VAL A 72 2.64 2.64 -5.17
CA VAL A 72 3.32 3.36 -6.26
C VAL A 72 2.73 2.92 -7.60
N ASN A 73 2.54 3.88 -8.51
CA ASN A 73 2.22 3.59 -9.90
C ASN A 73 3.45 3.91 -10.77
N PRO A 74 4.22 2.90 -11.23
CA PRO A 74 5.46 3.11 -11.99
C PRO A 74 5.24 3.72 -13.38
N LEU A 75 3.99 3.80 -13.87
CA LEU A 75 3.69 4.51 -15.12
C LEU A 75 3.73 6.04 -14.97
N LEU A 76 3.56 6.57 -13.76
CA LEU A 76 3.54 8.00 -13.55
C LEU A 76 4.95 8.55 -13.49
N SER A 77 5.20 9.71 -14.11
CA SER A 77 6.54 10.32 -14.13
C SER A 77 7.06 10.67 -12.73
N ASN A 78 6.17 10.87 -11.76
CA ASN A 78 6.49 11.24 -10.37
C ASN A 78 6.65 10.03 -9.42
N TRP A 79 6.73 8.79 -9.94
CA TRP A 79 6.73 7.59 -9.09
C TRP A 79 7.89 7.55 -8.10
N ARG A 80 9.03 8.19 -8.40
CA ARG A 80 10.19 8.27 -7.51
C ARG A 80 9.95 9.21 -6.35
N GLU A 81 9.30 10.33 -6.61
CA GLU A 81 8.86 11.29 -5.59
C GLU A 81 7.84 10.64 -4.66
N THR A 82 6.88 9.87 -5.20
CA THR A 82 5.95 9.07 -4.40
C THR A 82 6.69 8.04 -3.54
N LEU A 83 7.71 7.36 -4.11
CA LEU A 83 8.54 6.41 -3.37
C LEU A 83 9.27 7.09 -2.20
N GLU A 84 9.91 8.23 -2.42
CA GLU A 84 10.60 8.98 -1.36
C GLU A 84 9.65 9.44 -0.26
N ARG A 85 8.44 9.89 -0.62
CA ARG A 85 7.40 10.23 0.38
C ARG A 85 6.99 9.01 1.21
N CYS A 86 6.77 7.86 0.56
CA CYS A 86 6.47 6.62 1.25
C CYS A 86 7.57 6.20 2.23
N ILE A 87 8.84 6.38 1.85
CA ILE A 87 9.99 6.15 2.74
C ILE A 87 9.98 7.14 3.90
N GLY A 88 9.66 8.41 3.65
CA GLY A 88 9.49 9.43 4.69
C GLY A 88 8.38 9.12 5.70
N TRP A 89 7.34 8.40 5.27
CA TRP A 89 6.30 7.83 6.15
C TRP A 89 6.64 6.44 6.71
N GLU A 90 7.93 6.08 6.69
CA GLU A 90 8.47 4.83 7.25
C GLU A 90 7.87 3.54 6.65
N ALA A 91 7.45 3.58 5.39
CA ALA A 91 6.91 2.41 4.70
C ALA A 91 7.87 1.22 4.77
N LYS A 92 7.31 0.04 5.10
CA LYS A 92 8.05 -1.23 5.22
C LYS A 92 8.09 -2.02 3.91
N ALA A 93 7.25 -1.63 2.95
CA ALA A 93 7.13 -2.24 1.64
C ALA A 93 6.51 -1.23 0.67
N ILE A 94 6.67 -1.50 -0.61
CA ILE A 94 5.93 -0.83 -1.69
C ILE A 94 4.99 -1.83 -2.33
N LYS A 95 3.77 -1.41 -2.68
CA LYS A 95 2.76 -2.22 -3.36
C LYS A 95 2.42 -1.62 -4.72
N ILE A 96 2.27 -2.48 -5.72
CA ILE A 96 1.84 -2.13 -7.08
C ILE A 96 0.62 -2.95 -7.49
N PHE A 97 -0.16 -2.41 -8.42
CA PHE A 97 -1.40 -3.02 -8.94
C PHE A 97 -1.37 -3.13 -10.48
N PRO A 98 -0.57 -4.04 -11.06
CA PRO A 98 -0.33 -4.08 -12.51
C PRO A 98 -1.60 -4.22 -13.34
N ASN A 99 -2.49 -5.13 -12.94
CA ASN A 99 -3.74 -5.37 -13.65
C ASN A 99 -4.70 -4.19 -13.54
N TYR A 100 -4.80 -3.57 -12.37
CA TYR A 100 -5.72 -2.44 -12.16
C TYR A 100 -5.24 -1.18 -12.88
N HIS A 101 -3.94 -0.89 -12.82
CA HIS A 101 -3.32 0.27 -13.47
C HIS A 101 -2.88 -0.01 -14.92
N SER A 102 -3.27 -1.15 -15.48
CA SER A 102 -3.11 -1.49 -16.89
C SER A 102 -1.65 -1.50 -17.42
N TYR A 103 -0.73 -2.13 -16.68
CA TYR A 103 0.63 -2.38 -17.16
C TYR A 103 1.10 -3.83 -16.91
N PRO A 104 1.91 -4.41 -17.82
CA PRO A 104 2.49 -5.72 -17.59
C PRO A 104 3.64 -5.65 -16.57
N LEU A 105 3.79 -6.72 -15.78
CA LEU A 105 4.93 -6.88 -14.87
C LEU A 105 6.29 -6.89 -15.56
N SER A 106 6.34 -7.31 -16.83
CA SER A 106 7.56 -7.32 -17.64
C SER A 106 7.92 -5.95 -18.24
N SER A 107 7.18 -4.88 -17.91
CA SER A 107 7.49 -3.55 -18.41
C SER A 107 8.82 -3.01 -17.84
N SER A 108 9.50 -2.19 -18.64
CA SER A 108 10.75 -1.54 -18.24
C SER A 108 10.57 -0.61 -17.04
N VAL A 109 9.40 0.01 -16.89
CA VAL A 109 9.08 0.88 -15.74
C VAL A 109 8.98 0.07 -14.43
N VAL A 110 8.42 -1.14 -14.47
CA VAL A 110 8.39 -2.04 -13.31
C VAL A 110 9.81 -2.53 -13.00
N THR A 111 10.61 -2.81 -14.02
CA THR A 111 12.03 -3.19 -13.84
C THR A 111 12.83 -2.07 -13.17
N ALA A 112 12.60 -0.82 -13.57
CA ALA A 112 13.24 0.34 -12.96
C ALA A 112 12.86 0.48 -11.47
N LEU A 113 11.58 0.31 -11.13
CA LEU A 113 11.12 0.28 -9.74
C LEU A 113 11.78 -0.85 -8.96
N ILE A 114 11.81 -2.07 -9.49
CA ILE A 114 12.44 -3.23 -8.84
C ILE A 114 13.92 -2.96 -8.52
N ASN A 115 14.68 -2.42 -9.47
CA ASN A 115 16.08 -2.10 -9.27
C ASN A 115 16.28 -1.06 -8.16
N GLU A 116 15.41 -0.06 -8.10
CA GLU A 116 15.48 0.98 -7.06
C GLU A 116 15.14 0.43 -5.67
N LEU A 117 14.11 -0.42 -5.58
CA LEU A 117 13.75 -1.09 -4.33
C LEU A 117 14.81 -2.10 -3.88
N ALA A 118 15.43 -2.82 -4.81
CA ALA A 118 16.52 -3.75 -4.53
C ALA A 118 17.74 -3.04 -3.92
N GLY A 119 18.13 -1.89 -4.47
CA GLY A 119 19.20 -1.05 -3.92
C GLY A 119 18.93 -0.59 -2.48
N ARG A 120 17.65 -0.46 -2.11
CA ARG A 120 17.19 -0.06 -0.78
C ARG A 120 16.85 -1.22 0.15
N LYS A 121 16.92 -2.47 -0.34
CA LYS A 121 16.43 -3.68 0.36
C LYS A 121 14.96 -3.56 0.78
N MET A 122 14.16 -2.86 -0.03
CA MET A 122 12.73 -2.65 0.21
C MET A 122 11.91 -3.75 -0.49
N PRO A 123 11.02 -4.47 0.21
CA PRO A 123 10.15 -5.45 -0.42
C PRO A 123 9.14 -4.81 -1.40
N LEU A 124 8.88 -5.48 -2.51
CA LEU A 124 7.81 -5.16 -3.45
C LEU A 124 6.67 -6.18 -3.29
N LEU A 125 5.47 -5.69 -3.01
CA LEU A 125 4.23 -6.45 -3.01
C LEU A 125 3.53 -6.24 -4.35
N VAL A 126 3.10 -7.33 -4.97
CA VAL A 126 2.42 -7.30 -6.26
C VAL A 126 1.00 -7.81 -6.09
N GLN A 127 0.02 -6.92 -6.22
CA GLN A 127 -1.39 -7.29 -6.15
C GLN A 127 -1.94 -7.46 -7.57
N MET A 128 -2.21 -8.71 -7.95
CA MET A 128 -2.72 -9.03 -9.29
C MET A 128 -4.25 -8.96 -9.41
N ARG A 129 -4.99 -9.13 -8.31
CA ARG A 129 -6.46 -9.08 -8.30
C ARG A 129 -6.94 -8.38 -7.03
N LEU A 130 -7.97 -7.55 -7.14
CA LEU A 130 -8.61 -6.89 -6.00
C LEU A 130 -9.99 -7.47 -5.70
N GLU A 131 -10.63 -8.03 -6.72
CA GLU A 131 -11.87 -8.75 -6.66
C GLU A 131 -11.68 -10.12 -7.33
N ASP A 132 -12.46 -11.10 -6.90
CA ASP A 132 -12.50 -12.44 -7.49
C ASP A 132 -13.25 -12.46 -8.82
#